data_AF-A0A9D8CHG6-F1
#
_entry.id   AF-A0A9D8CHG6-F1
#
_cell.length_a   1.000
_cell.length_b   1.000
_cell.length_c   1.000
_cell.angle_alpha   90.00
_cell.angle_beta   90.00
_cell.angle_gamma   90.00
#
_symmetry.space_group_name_H-M   'P 1'
#
loop_
_entity.id
_entity.type
_entity.pdbx_description
1 polymer ?
#
loop_
_entity_poly.entity_id
_entity_poly.type
_entity_poly.pdbx_seq_one_letter_code
_entity_poly.pdbx_strand_id
1 'polypeptide(L)'
;MPKHSPKGGKSQQNDKAEAERRQIETLKANVTRAVDNVQRLALAGNVSNTERGIKTAQEAMKNPKLPRDFTQIETARLKKLELESYTKATDIAIRKAMNAAKADDVELKYKLVSEAKGLMQKAVSLKAPADFKTSALRMIEAVMLSGSIVKEGPTKAKPLDTAPKPPDRAHMPDTVETPDRAHMPDRVPTPDRAHDQSDVPQA
;
A
#
# COMPACT_ATOMS: atom_id res chain seq x y z
N MET A 1 71.57 13.52 -37.83
CA MET A 1 70.37 14.24 -37.36
C MET A 1 69.34 13.23 -36.85
N PRO A 2 69.15 13.09 -35.53
CA PRO A 2 68.20 12.13 -34.98
C PRO A 2 66.77 12.68 -35.07
N LYS A 3 65.90 11.93 -35.75
CA LYS A 3 64.47 12.22 -35.87
C LYS A 3 63.78 11.81 -34.56
N HIS A 4 63.39 12.76 -33.73
CA HIS A 4 62.52 12.52 -32.58
C HIS A 4 61.06 12.42 -33.03
N SER A 5 60.46 11.25 -32.87
CA SER A 5 59.03 11.01 -33.07
C SER A 5 58.23 11.34 -31.79
N PRO A 6 57.10 12.06 -31.87
CA PRO A 6 56.31 12.43 -30.70
C PRO A 6 55.42 11.25 -30.26
N LYS A 7 55.72 10.63 -29.11
CA LYS A 7 54.91 9.56 -28.49
C LYS A 7 53.80 10.07 -27.54
N GLY A 8 53.37 11.34 -27.65
CA GLY A 8 52.54 12.00 -26.63
C GLY A 8 51.01 11.80 -26.69
N GLY A 9 50.44 11.13 -27.70
CA GLY A 9 48.98 11.16 -27.94
C GLY A 9 48.12 10.19 -27.10
N LYS A 10 48.70 9.12 -26.54
CA LYS A 10 47.91 8.04 -25.90
C LYS A 10 47.47 8.33 -24.46
N SER A 11 48.19 9.16 -23.71
CA SER A 11 47.82 9.49 -22.33
C SER A 11 46.58 10.40 -22.28
N GLN A 12 46.55 11.45 -23.09
CA GLN A 12 45.46 12.43 -23.11
C GLN A 12 44.10 11.84 -23.53
N GLN A 13 44.08 10.82 -24.40
CA GLN A 13 42.84 10.13 -24.77
C GLN A 13 42.27 9.29 -23.61
N ASN A 14 43.13 8.69 -22.79
CA ASN A 14 42.70 7.88 -21.66
C ASN A 14 42.09 8.74 -20.54
N ASP A 15 42.72 9.88 -20.24
CA ASP A 15 42.24 10.83 -19.23
C ASP A 15 40.86 11.39 -19.60
N LYS A 16 40.65 11.69 -20.89
CA LYS A 16 39.35 12.16 -21.40
C LYS A 16 38.26 11.09 -21.26
N ALA A 17 38.57 9.85 -21.65
CA ALA A 17 37.62 8.74 -21.53
C ALA A 17 37.26 8.43 -20.07
N GLU A 18 38.22 8.53 -19.15
CA GLU A 18 37.97 8.37 -17.72
C GLU A 18 37.08 9.48 -17.15
N ALA A 19 37.35 10.74 -17.52
CA ALA A 19 36.52 11.87 -17.12
C ALA A 19 35.07 11.72 -17.61
N GLU A 20 34.86 11.25 -18.84
CA GLU A 20 33.53 10.98 -19.39
C GLU A 20 32.81 9.86 -18.62
N ARG A 21 33.52 8.78 -18.25
CA ARG A 21 32.95 7.71 -17.42
C ARG A 21 32.50 8.22 -16.05
N ARG A 22 33.32 9.05 -15.39
CA ARG A 22 32.97 9.67 -14.09
C ARG A 22 31.75 10.59 -14.20
N GLN A 23 31.61 11.33 -15.31
CA GLN A 23 30.42 12.14 -15.57
C GLN A 23 29.17 11.28 -15.73
N ILE A 24 29.25 10.19 -16.50
CA ILE A 24 28.12 9.26 -16.69
C ILE A 24 27.72 8.63 -15.35
N GLU A 25 28.68 8.21 -14.53
CA GLU A 25 28.42 7.65 -13.21
C GLU A 25 27.75 8.65 -12.27
N THR A 26 28.20 9.91 -12.28
CA THR A 26 27.57 10.99 -11.50
C THR A 26 26.13 11.22 -11.95
N LEU A 27 25.86 11.20 -13.26
CA LEU A 27 24.51 11.34 -13.80
C LEU A 27 23.61 10.16 -13.40
N LYS A 28 24.12 8.93 -13.47
CA LYS A 28 23.40 7.74 -12.99
C LYS A 28 23.05 7.86 -11.51
N ALA A 29 24.02 8.22 -10.67
CA ALA A 29 23.80 8.41 -9.23
C ALA A 29 22.74 9.47 -8.94
N ASN A 30 22.73 10.57 -9.70
CA ASN A 30 21.71 11.60 -9.55
C ASN A 30 20.31 11.12 -9.94
N VAL A 31 20.17 10.36 -11.04
CA VAL A 31 18.90 9.73 -11.42
C VAL A 31 18.44 8.74 -10.36
N THR A 32 19.32 7.86 -9.87
CA THR A 32 18.98 6.89 -8.83
C THR A 32 18.49 7.57 -7.55
N ARG A 33 19.17 8.63 -7.08
CA ARG A 33 18.71 9.42 -5.92
C ARG A 33 17.34 10.05 -6.15
N ALA A 34 17.06 10.55 -7.36
CA ALA A 34 15.75 11.10 -7.69
C ALA A 34 14.66 10.03 -7.64
N VAL A 35 14.93 8.84 -8.18
CA VAL A 35 14.01 7.68 -8.14
C VAL A 35 13.79 7.18 -6.71
N ASP A 36 14.82 7.13 -5.88
CA ASP A 36 14.71 6.74 -4.47
C ASP A 36 13.86 7.73 -3.67
N ASN A 37 13.99 9.04 -3.94
CA ASN A 37 13.12 10.03 -3.34
C ASN A 37 11.65 9.86 -3.80
N VAL A 38 11.42 9.56 -5.08
CA VAL A 38 10.08 9.20 -5.59
C VAL A 38 9.52 7.97 -4.86
N GLN A 39 10.35 6.95 -4.64
CA GLN A 39 9.92 5.75 -3.92
C GLN A 39 9.47 6.05 -2.50
N ARG A 40 10.21 6.90 -1.77
CA ARG A 40 9.81 7.34 -0.43
C ARG A 40 8.46 8.09 -0.44
N LEU A 41 8.22 8.93 -1.45
CA LEU A 41 6.96 9.65 -1.62
C LEU A 41 5.79 8.74 -1.98
N ALA A 42 6.05 7.73 -2.82
CA ALA A 42 5.08 6.72 -3.21
C ALA A 42 4.63 5.88 -2.00
N LEU A 43 5.57 5.42 -1.17
CA LEU A 43 5.28 4.68 0.06
C LEU A 43 4.47 5.48 1.08
N ALA A 44 4.63 6.80 1.09
CA ALA A 44 3.83 7.71 1.90
C ALA A 44 2.43 7.98 1.33
N GLY A 45 2.13 7.52 0.11
CA GLY A 45 0.86 7.77 -0.59
C GLY A 45 0.67 9.23 -1.00
N ASN A 46 1.76 10.00 -1.18
CA ASN A 46 1.68 11.40 -1.60
C ASN A 46 1.74 11.50 -3.14
N VAL A 47 0.58 11.37 -3.79
CA VAL A 47 0.46 11.32 -5.25
C VAL A 47 1.02 12.58 -5.91
N SER A 48 0.64 13.78 -5.47
CA SER A 48 1.07 15.04 -6.11
C SER A 48 2.57 15.27 -6.04
N ASN A 49 3.23 14.87 -4.96
CA ASN A 49 4.70 14.95 -4.87
C ASN A 49 5.37 13.83 -5.67
N THR A 50 4.76 12.65 -5.71
CA THR A 50 5.24 11.51 -6.52
C THR A 50 5.22 11.85 -8.00
N GLU A 51 4.11 12.39 -8.53
CA GLU A 51 4.01 12.82 -9.94
C GLU A 51 5.05 13.89 -10.31
N ARG A 52 5.25 14.88 -9.42
CA ARG A 52 6.30 15.90 -9.61
C ARG A 52 7.69 15.27 -9.63
N GLY A 53 7.99 14.38 -8.68
CA GLY A 53 9.27 13.69 -8.63
C GLY A 53 9.51 12.79 -9.84
N ILE A 54 8.48 12.10 -10.35
CA ILE A 54 8.54 11.29 -11.58
C ILE A 54 8.91 12.19 -12.77
N LYS A 55 8.25 13.35 -12.93
CA LYS A 55 8.56 14.29 -14.02
C LYS A 55 10.01 14.77 -13.94
N THR A 56 10.48 15.16 -12.75
CA THR A 56 11.88 15.58 -12.54
C THR A 56 12.87 14.46 -12.85
N ALA A 57 12.60 13.22 -12.42
CA ALA A 57 13.45 12.07 -12.73
C ALA A 57 13.46 11.75 -14.24
N GLN A 58 12.31 11.84 -14.91
CA GLN A 58 12.21 11.68 -16.37
C GLN A 58 12.98 12.76 -17.14
N GLU A 59 12.96 14.00 -16.67
CA GLU A 59 13.77 15.08 -17.26
C GLU A 59 15.27 14.82 -17.12
N ALA A 60 15.71 14.34 -15.95
CA ALA A 60 17.11 13.95 -15.74
C ALA A 60 17.55 12.79 -16.67
N MET A 61 16.63 11.86 -16.97
CA MET A 61 16.88 10.73 -17.87
C MET A 61 16.95 11.11 -19.36
N LYS A 62 16.52 12.32 -19.77
CA LYS A 62 16.63 12.78 -21.17
C LYS A 62 18.07 13.11 -21.58
N ASN A 63 19.05 13.00 -20.68
CA ASN A 63 20.44 13.30 -20.98
C ASN A 63 21.01 12.26 -21.98
N PRO A 64 21.55 12.68 -23.15
CA PRO A 64 22.05 11.77 -24.17
C PRO A 64 23.28 10.96 -23.75
N LYS A 65 23.97 11.35 -22.67
CA LYS A 65 25.13 10.62 -22.13
C LYS A 65 24.73 9.38 -21.32
N LEU A 66 23.45 9.22 -20.98
CA LEU A 66 23.00 8.07 -20.20
C LEU A 66 22.81 6.84 -21.09
N PRO A 67 23.26 5.65 -20.65
CA PRO A 67 23.00 4.40 -21.35
C PRO A 67 21.50 4.12 -21.47
N ARG A 68 21.06 3.68 -22.67
CA ARG A 68 19.66 3.38 -22.96
C ARG A 68 19.07 2.28 -22.07
N ASP A 69 19.86 1.26 -21.75
CA ASP A 69 19.42 0.16 -20.90
C ASP A 69 19.10 0.66 -19.47
N PHE A 70 19.94 1.56 -18.96
CA PHE A 70 19.72 2.20 -17.66
C PHE A 70 18.44 3.04 -17.64
N THR A 71 18.21 3.87 -18.66
CA THR A 71 17.01 4.72 -18.71
C THR A 71 15.73 3.89 -18.88
N GLN A 72 15.79 2.76 -19.59
CA GLN A 72 14.66 1.81 -19.68
C GLN A 72 14.32 1.18 -18.34
N ILE A 73 15.32 0.69 -17.60
CA ILE A 73 15.15 0.10 -16.27
C ILE A 73 14.54 1.12 -15.30
N GLU A 74 15.10 2.32 -15.22
CA GLU A 74 14.61 3.35 -14.30
C GLU A 74 13.23 3.89 -14.72
N THR A 75 12.94 3.98 -16.02
CA THR A 75 11.59 4.33 -16.49
C THR A 75 10.55 3.28 -16.11
N ALA A 76 10.89 1.99 -16.22
CA ALA A 76 10.01 0.91 -15.76
C ALA A 76 9.81 0.98 -14.24
N ARG A 77 10.86 1.28 -13.48
CA ARG A 77 10.80 1.48 -12.02
C ARG A 77 9.89 2.65 -11.66
N LEU A 78 10.00 3.81 -12.34
CA LEU A 78 9.13 4.96 -12.10
C LEU A 78 7.65 4.66 -12.35
N LYS A 79 7.32 3.91 -13.42
CA LYS A 79 5.92 3.49 -13.68
C LYS A 79 5.37 2.60 -12.56
N LYS A 80 6.20 1.70 -12.02
CA LYS A 80 5.83 0.87 -10.87
C LYS A 80 5.58 1.73 -9.62
N LEU A 81 6.46 2.70 -9.35
CA LEU A 81 6.31 3.62 -8.22
C LEU A 81 5.08 4.53 -8.35
N GLU A 82 4.76 4.96 -9.57
CA GLU A 82 3.53 5.71 -9.85
C GLU A 82 2.30 4.90 -9.45
N LEU A 83 2.21 3.65 -9.93
CA LEU A 83 1.13 2.73 -9.57
C LEU A 83 1.05 2.52 -8.05
N GLU A 84 2.19 2.25 -7.40
CA GLU A 84 2.28 2.05 -5.95
C GLU A 84 1.82 3.28 -5.15
N SER A 85 2.13 4.49 -5.63
CA SER A 85 1.67 5.72 -4.97
C SER A 85 0.14 5.84 -4.99
N TYR A 86 -0.50 5.48 -6.10
CA TYR A 86 -1.94 5.54 -6.25
C TYR A 86 -2.65 4.46 -5.42
N THR A 87 -2.14 3.22 -5.43
CA THR A 87 -2.72 2.14 -4.60
C THR A 87 -2.63 2.50 -3.12
N LYS A 88 -1.48 3.03 -2.67
CA LYS A 88 -1.29 3.43 -1.28
C LYS A 88 -2.16 4.62 -0.89
N ALA A 89 -2.29 5.61 -1.77
CA ALA A 89 -3.15 6.76 -1.54
C ALA A 89 -4.63 6.36 -1.42
N THR A 90 -5.10 5.42 -2.26
CA THR A 90 -6.45 4.82 -2.12
C THR A 90 -6.64 4.19 -0.74
N ASP A 91 -5.70 3.35 -0.28
CA ASP A 91 -5.78 2.71 1.03
C ASP A 91 -5.82 3.72 2.19
N ILE A 92 -5.05 4.81 2.08
CA ILE A 92 -5.05 5.89 3.08
C ILE A 92 -6.39 6.63 3.08
N ALA A 93 -6.92 6.96 1.90
CA ALA A 93 -8.21 7.64 1.77
C ALA A 93 -9.37 6.80 2.34
N ILE A 94 -9.40 5.49 2.05
CA ILE A 94 -10.38 4.54 2.60
C ILE A 94 -10.30 4.50 4.13
N ARG A 95 -9.09 4.40 4.70
CA ARG A 95 -8.92 4.37 6.17
C ARG A 95 -9.35 5.68 6.82
N LYS A 96 -9.05 6.83 6.20
CA LYS A 96 -9.55 8.13 6.67
C LYS A 96 -11.08 8.19 6.60
N ALA A 97 -11.68 7.69 5.53
CA ALA A 97 -13.12 7.66 5.37
C ALA A 97 -13.79 6.77 6.43
N MET A 98 -13.18 5.63 6.76
CA MET A 98 -13.63 4.77 7.86
C MET A 98 -13.55 5.46 9.22
N ASN A 99 -12.50 6.24 9.48
CA ASN A 99 -12.38 7.00 10.72
C ASN A 99 -13.42 8.12 10.79
N ALA A 100 -13.69 8.82 9.69
CA ALA A 100 -14.77 9.80 9.61
C ALA A 100 -16.15 9.16 9.84
N ALA A 101 -16.38 7.97 9.29
CA ALA A 101 -17.60 7.20 9.51
C ALA A 101 -17.79 6.79 10.98
N LYS A 102 -16.70 6.50 11.72
CA LYS A 102 -16.74 6.21 13.16
C LYS A 102 -16.96 7.45 14.02
N ALA A 103 -16.58 8.63 13.51
CA ALA A 103 -16.77 9.91 14.18
C ALA A 103 -18.09 10.59 13.81
N ASP A 104 -18.97 9.90 13.07
CA ASP A 104 -20.25 10.41 12.57
C ASP A 104 -20.15 11.67 11.70
N ASP A 105 -18.96 11.94 11.14
CA ASP A 105 -18.75 13.02 10.18
C ASP A 105 -19.12 12.54 8.77
N VAL A 106 -20.40 12.69 8.45
CA VAL A 106 -21.01 12.23 7.20
C VAL A 106 -20.43 12.97 5.99
N GLU A 107 -20.21 14.28 6.10
CA GLU A 107 -19.70 15.10 4.99
C GLU A 107 -18.26 14.71 4.64
N LEU A 108 -17.38 14.62 5.64
CA LEU A 108 -16.00 14.23 5.45
C LEU A 108 -15.90 12.78 4.92
N LYS A 109 -16.76 11.87 5.41
CA LYS A 109 -16.84 10.50 4.90
C LYS A 109 -17.11 10.48 3.39
N TYR A 110 -18.15 11.15 2.91
CA TYR A 110 -18.50 11.15 1.49
C TYR A 110 -17.42 11.79 0.63
N LYS A 111 -16.81 12.88 1.10
CA LYS A 111 -15.67 13.51 0.43
C LYS A 111 -14.50 12.54 0.24
N LEU A 112 -14.10 11.86 1.31
CA LEU A 112 -12.98 10.89 1.28
C LEU A 112 -13.30 9.64 0.46
N VAL A 113 -14.56 9.17 0.45
CA VAL A 113 -15.01 8.08 -0.42
C VAL A 113 -14.91 8.48 -1.90
N SER A 114 -15.31 9.71 -2.25
CA SER A 114 -15.19 10.22 -3.62
C SER A 114 -13.71 10.30 -4.05
N GLU A 115 -12.85 10.82 -3.18
CA GLU A 115 -11.40 10.87 -3.40
C GLU A 115 -10.80 9.46 -3.59
N ALA A 116 -11.15 8.51 -2.73
CA ALA A 116 -10.69 7.13 -2.83
C ALA A 116 -11.08 6.49 -4.17
N LYS A 117 -12.31 6.72 -4.66
CA LYS A 117 -12.78 6.22 -5.97
C LYS A 117 -11.96 6.82 -7.13
N GLY A 118 -11.69 8.13 -7.11
CA GLY A 118 -10.88 8.79 -8.13
C GLY A 118 -9.45 8.25 -8.18
N LEU A 119 -8.82 8.08 -7.02
CA LEU A 119 -7.47 7.49 -6.90
C LEU A 119 -7.44 6.04 -7.38
N MET A 120 -8.44 5.24 -7.00
CA MET A 120 -8.57 3.84 -7.42
C MET A 120 -8.72 3.73 -8.94
N GLN A 121 -9.55 4.57 -9.57
CA GLN A 121 -9.72 4.57 -11.02
C GLN A 121 -8.41 4.88 -11.75
N LYS A 122 -7.63 5.84 -11.24
CA LYS A 122 -6.30 6.13 -11.78
C LYS A 122 -5.35 4.94 -11.63
N ALA A 123 -5.29 4.29 -10.46
CA ALA A 123 -4.51 3.06 -10.29
C ALA A 123 -4.89 1.97 -11.31
N VAL A 124 -6.19 1.78 -11.55
CA VAL A 124 -6.69 0.81 -12.55
C VAL A 124 -6.24 1.19 -13.97
N SER A 125 -6.28 2.48 -14.33
CA SER A 125 -5.77 2.94 -15.64
C SER A 125 -4.26 2.70 -15.81
N LEU A 126 -3.51 2.69 -14.70
CA LEU A 126 -2.09 2.33 -14.64
C LEU A 126 -1.85 0.81 -14.57
N LYS A 127 -2.88 0.00 -14.86
CA LYS A 127 -2.84 -1.47 -14.85
C LYS A 127 -2.57 -2.07 -13.46
N ALA A 128 -3.20 -1.52 -12.42
CA ALA A 128 -3.29 -2.20 -11.13
C ALA A 128 -3.82 -3.64 -11.29
N PRO A 129 -3.44 -4.57 -10.39
CA PRO A 129 -3.99 -5.92 -10.36
C PRO A 129 -5.53 -5.89 -10.33
N ALA A 130 -6.19 -6.83 -11.03
CA ALA A 130 -7.65 -6.88 -11.09
C ALA A 130 -8.29 -6.97 -9.69
N ASP A 131 -7.65 -7.71 -8.79
CA ASP A 131 -8.11 -7.90 -7.41
C ASP A 131 -8.06 -6.61 -6.58
N PHE A 132 -7.17 -5.67 -6.92
CA PHE A 132 -7.08 -4.39 -6.23
C PHE A 132 -8.38 -3.60 -6.33
N LYS A 133 -8.97 -3.53 -7.53
CA LYS A 133 -10.24 -2.82 -7.75
C LYS A 133 -11.37 -3.44 -6.92
N THR A 134 -11.50 -4.76 -6.95
CA THR A 134 -12.54 -5.49 -6.22
C THR A 134 -12.38 -5.31 -4.71
N SER A 135 -11.14 -5.41 -4.21
CA SER A 135 -10.82 -5.21 -2.79
C SER A 135 -11.13 -3.77 -2.33
N ALA A 136 -10.68 -2.76 -3.08
CA ALA A 136 -10.93 -1.36 -2.77
C ALA A 136 -12.43 -1.03 -2.79
N LEU A 137 -13.19 -1.57 -3.76
CA LEU A 137 -14.65 -1.39 -3.81
C LEU A 137 -15.36 -2.00 -2.60
N ARG A 138 -15.00 -3.23 -2.20
CA ARG A 138 -15.54 -3.87 -0.99
C ARG A 138 -15.26 -3.05 0.26
N MET A 139 -14.06 -2.50 0.39
CA MET A 139 -13.71 -1.64 1.52
C MET A 139 -14.49 -0.32 1.52
N ILE A 140 -14.70 0.29 0.34
CA ILE A 140 -15.54 1.49 0.20
C ILE A 140 -16.99 1.18 0.57
N GLU A 141 -17.53 0.04 0.14
CA GLU A 141 -18.87 -0.41 0.50
C GLU A 141 -19.00 -0.62 2.01
N ALA A 142 -18.02 -1.26 2.64
CA ALA A 142 -17.96 -1.41 4.09
C ALA A 142 -17.95 -0.04 4.79
N VAL A 143 -17.19 0.95 4.29
CA VAL A 143 -17.19 2.32 4.84
C VAL A 143 -18.57 2.99 4.68
N MET A 144 -19.28 2.74 3.59
CA MET A 144 -20.60 3.32 3.34
C MET A 144 -21.69 2.71 4.23
N LEU A 145 -21.59 1.41 4.51
CA LEU A 145 -22.46 0.68 5.43
C LEU A 145 -22.10 0.94 6.90
N SER A 146 -20.86 1.34 7.18
CA SER A 146 -20.43 1.85 8.49
C SER A 146 -20.78 3.32 8.63
N GLY A 147 -21.34 3.70 9.78
CA GLY A 147 -21.90 5.03 9.97
C GLY A 147 -23.18 4.89 10.78
N SER A 148 -22.97 5.02 12.07
CA SER A 148 -23.89 4.99 13.19
C SER A 148 -25.39 5.04 12.92
N ILE A 149 -26.03 3.96 13.34
CA ILE A 149 -27.30 3.97 14.07
C ILE A 149 -27.00 4.34 15.54
N VAL A 150 -26.23 5.40 15.80
CA VAL A 150 -26.16 6.00 17.14
C VAL A 150 -27.42 6.86 17.21
N LYS A 151 -28.55 6.19 17.45
CA LYS A 151 -29.70 6.90 17.98
C LYS A 151 -29.28 7.32 19.37
N GLU A 152 -28.97 8.60 19.56
CA GLU A 152 -28.95 9.20 20.89
C GLU A 152 -30.36 9.06 21.47
N GLY A 153 -30.57 7.96 22.19
CA GLY A 153 -31.85 7.65 22.80
C GLY A 153 -32.06 6.15 22.96
N PRO A 154 -32.87 5.73 23.95
CA PRO A 154 -33.29 4.35 24.08
C PRO A 154 -33.91 3.90 22.77
N THR A 155 -33.27 2.97 22.07
CA THR A 155 -33.89 2.37 20.90
C THR A 155 -35.17 1.70 21.38
N LYS A 156 -36.30 2.01 20.72
CA LYS A 156 -37.66 1.45 20.96
C LYS A 156 -37.72 -0.09 21.09
N ALA A 157 -36.63 -0.79 20.78
CA ALA A 157 -36.48 -2.24 20.81
C ALA A 157 -36.10 -2.81 22.18
N LYS A 158 -35.71 -1.98 23.16
CA LYS A 158 -35.82 -2.39 24.57
C LYS A 158 -37.14 -1.84 25.09
N PRO A 159 -38.21 -2.64 25.22
CA PRO A 159 -39.32 -2.22 26.07
C PRO A 159 -38.69 -1.81 27.40
N LEU A 160 -39.05 -0.62 27.87
CA LEU A 160 -38.70 -0.17 29.20
C LEU A 160 -39.03 -1.36 30.12
N ASP A 161 -38.03 -1.92 30.79
CA ASP A 161 -38.22 -2.99 31.76
C ASP A 161 -38.85 -2.34 33.01
N THR A 162 -40.06 -1.85 32.80
CA THR A 162 -41.04 -1.40 33.80
C THR A 162 -41.79 -2.62 34.33
N ALA A 163 -41.26 -3.83 34.14
CA ALA A 163 -41.67 -4.97 34.94
C ALA A 163 -41.39 -4.62 36.41
N PRO A 164 -42.41 -4.61 37.28
CA PRO A 164 -42.20 -4.42 38.71
C PRO A 164 -41.18 -5.45 39.19
N LYS A 165 -40.13 -4.99 39.89
CA LYS A 165 -39.20 -5.90 40.56
C LYS A 165 -40.04 -6.85 41.43
N PRO A 166 -40.01 -8.17 41.21
CA PRO A 166 -40.71 -9.09 42.09
C PRO A 166 -40.21 -8.87 43.52
N PRO A 167 -41.09 -8.95 44.53
CA PRO A 167 -40.70 -8.77 45.92
C PRO A 167 -39.57 -9.74 46.24
N ASP A 168 -38.56 -9.20 46.93
CA ASP A 168 -37.33 -9.85 47.34
C ASP A 168 -37.67 -11.19 48.02
N ARG A 169 -37.50 -12.29 47.29
CA ARG A 169 -37.78 -13.62 47.81
C ARG A 169 -36.64 -13.93 48.75
N ALA A 170 -36.96 -13.89 50.04
CA ALA A 170 -36.13 -14.26 51.16
C ALA A 170 -35.05 -15.28 50.79
N HIS A 171 -33.80 -14.89 51.10
CA HIS A 171 -32.65 -15.74 51.38
C HIS A 171 -33.02 -17.23 51.48
N MET A 172 -32.76 -17.99 50.42
CA MET A 172 -32.54 -19.42 50.59
C MET A 172 -31.08 -19.59 51.05
N PRO A 173 -30.84 -20.36 52.12
CA PRO A 173 -29.49 -20.63 52.58
C PRO A 173 -28.74 -21.49 51.55
N ASP A 174 -27.44 -21.25 51.48
CA ASP A 174 -26.43 -22.04 50.80
C ASP A 174 -26.79 -23.52 50.73
N THR A 175 -26.85 -24.09 49.54
CA THR A 175 -26.68 -25.53 49.43
C THR A 175 -26.05 -25.94 48.10
N VAL A 176 -24.94 -26.67 48.27
CA VAL A 176 -24.29 -27.65 47.40
C VAL A 176 -23.26 -27.11 46.41
N GLU A 177 -22.00 -27.23 46.84
CA GLU A 177 -20.81 -27.39 46.00
C GLU A 177 -21.10 -28.35 44.85
N THR A 178 -21.08 -27.85 43.62
CA THR A 178 -20.99 -28.71 42.44
C THR A 178 -19.55 -29.23 42.33
N PRO A 179 -19.34 -30.55 42.18
CA PRO A 179 -18.00 -31.10 42.07
C PRO A 179 -17.37 -30.72 40.74
N ASP A 180 -16.04 -30.55 40.81
CA ASP A 180 -15.10 -30.30 39.72
C ASP A 180 -15.54 -30.92 38.39
N ARG A 181 -15.86 -30.05 37.42
CA ARG A 181 -16.09 -30.47 36.05
C ARG A 181 -14.75 -30.83 35.44
N ALA A 182 -14.55 -32.14 35.31
CA ALA A 182 -13.44 -32.82 34.68
C ALA A 182 -12.82 -32.06 33.49
N HIS A 183 -11.50 -31.93 33.60
CA HIS A 183 -10.50 -31.74 32.56
C HIS A 183 -10.95 -32.32 31.21
N MET A 184 -11.21 -31.47 30.22
CA MET A 184 -11.39 -31.91 28.84
C MET A 184 -10.02 -32.28 28.26
N PRO A 185 -9.87 -33.46 27.63
CA PRO A 185 -8.63 -33.85 27.02
C PRO A 185 -8.34 -33.04 25.75
N ASP A 186 -7.05 -32.92 25.49
CA ASP A 186 -6.41 -32.23 24.36
C ASP A 186 -7.11 -32.47 23.02
N ARG A 187 -7.27 -31.38 22.26
CA ARG A 187 -7.70 -31.44 20.87
C ARG A 187 -6.64 -32.18 20.04
N VAL A 188 -7.08 -33.27 19.44
CA VAL A 188 -6.41 -34.03 18.38
C VAL A 188 -5.85 -33.11 17.27
N PRO A 189 -4.62 -33.35 16.79
CA PRO A 189 -4.09 -32.73 15.59
C PRO A 189 -4.89 -33.18 14.36
N THR A 190 -5.43 -32.23 13.60
CA THR A 190 -5.97 -32.50 12.26
C THR A 190 -4.81 -32.84 11.30
N PRO A 191 -4.91 -33.92 10.51
CA PRO A 191 -3.88 -34.28 9.55
C PRO A 191 -3.80 -33.27 8.42
N ASP A 192 -2.55 -32.89 8.12
CA ASP A 192 -2.12 -32.07 7.01
C ASP A 192 -2.61 -32.69 5.69
N ARG A 193 -3.48 -31.98 4.96
CA ARG A 193 -3.97 -32.46 3.67
C ARG A 193 -2.93 -32.13 2.59
N ALA A 194 -1.98 -33.05 2.43
CA ALA A 194 -1.16 -33.16 1.23
C ALA A 194 -2.03 -33.60 0.04
N HIS A 195 -2.38 -32.63 -0.81
CA HIS A 195 -2.89 -32.82 -2.18
C HIS A 195 -2.32 -31.65 -2.99
N ASP A 196 -1.79 -31.80 -4.18
CA ASP A 196 -1.60 -32.97 -5.02
C ASP A 196 -0.70 -32.47 -6.14
N GLN A 197 0.27 -33.29 -6.53
CA GLN A 197 1.09 -33.05 -7.69
C GLN A 197 0.22 -33.23 -8.93
N SER A 198 0.10 -32.20 -9.76
CA SER A 198 -0.25 -32.40 -11.16
C SER A 198 0.73 -31.62 -12.01
N ASP A 199 1.82 -32.32 -12.31
CA ASP A 199 2.48 -32.29 -13.60
C ASP A 199 1.48 -32.06 -14.74
N VAL A 200 1.72 -31.01 -15.52
CA VAL A 200 1.24 -30.97 -16.91
C VAL A 200 2.43 -30.61 -17.80
N PRO A 201 2.78 -31.48 -18.77
CA PRO A 201 3.98 -31.34 -19.58
C PRO A 201 3.83 -30.29 -20.68
N GLN A 202 4.99 -29.84 -21.13
CA GLN A 202 5.22 -29.01 -22.31
C GLN A 202 4.64 -29.61 -23.59
N ALA A 203 4.08 -28.74 -24.44
CA ALA A 203 4.09 -28.86 -25.89
C ALA A 203 4.38 -27.48 -26.48
#